data_AF-A0A4R4NYN1-F1
#
_entry.id   AF-A0A4R4NYN1-F1
#
_cell.length_a   1.000
_cell.length_b   1.000
_cell.length_c   1.000
_cell.angle_alpha   90.00
_cell.angle_beta   90.00
_cell.angle_gamma   90.00
#
_symmetry.space_group_name_H-M   'P 1'
#
loop_
_entity.id
_entity.type
_entity.pdbx_description
1 polymer ?
#
loop_
_entity_poly.entity_id
_entity_poly.type
_entity_poly.pdbx_seq_one_letter_code
_entity_poly.pdbx_strand_id
1 'polypeptide(L)'
;MTRELEEQNSSIEVGREYVVLEVLASPGRYVHLRLDLAPGVPSLWDAEMFETVDPGVPPNWVATIRDGGFLALGPARWRDGFWERYFDDDPEAIVTFEAERTAIVGESRGLES
;
A
#
# COMPACT_ATOMS: atom_id res chain seq x y z
N MET A 1 -21.67 0.33 -25.80
CA MET A 1 -22.01 -0.79 -24.89
C MET A 1 -20.72 -1.35 -24.33
N THR A 2 -20.01 -0.54 -23.52
CA THR A 2 -18.74 -0.90 -22.85
C THR A 2 -18.43 0.13 -21.75
N ARG A 3 -19.42 0.39 -20.87
CA ARG A 3 -19.16 1.11 -19.60
C ARG A 3 -19.59 0.24 -18.40
N GLU A 4 -20.62 -0.59 -18.57
CA GLU A 4 -21.16 -1.47 -17.52
C GLU A 4 -20.38 -2.76 -17.22
N LEU A 5 -19.25 -3.04 -17.89
CA LEU A 5 -18.44 -4.25 -17.65
C LEU A 5 -17.13 -4.00 -16.89
N GLU A 6 -16.65 -2.75 -16.80
CA GLU A 6 -15.47 -2.40 -15.98
C GLU A 6 -15.84 -2.05 -14.52
N GLU A 7 -17.09 -1.69 -14.25
CA GLU A 7 -17.56 -1.38 -12.90
C GLU A 7 -17.69 -2.61 -11.98
N GLN A 8 -17.59 -3.84 -12.51
CA GLN A 8 -17.93 -5.06 -11.76
C GLN A 8 -16.77 -5.79 -11.08
N ASN A 9 -15.51 -5.35 -11.20
CA ASN A 9 -14.38 -6.02 -10.52
C ASN A 9 -13.34 -5.02 -9.97
N SER A 10 -13.77 -3.86 -9.48
CA SER A 10 -12.86 -3.02 -8.69
C SER A 10 -12.61 -3.71 -7.34
N SER A 11 -11.35 -3.95 -6.98
CA SER A 11 -11.00 -4.49 -5.65
C SER A 11 -11.20 -3.48 -4.51
N ILE A 12 -11.73 -2.28 -4.83
CA ILE A 12 -12.06 -1.21 -3.89
C ILE A 12 -13.49 -0.71 -4.09
N GLU A 13 -14.06 -0.15 -3.03
CA GLU A 13 -15.44 0.29 -2.89
C GLU A 13 -15.46 1.73 -2.34
N VAL A 14 -16.38 2.56 -2.85
CA VAL A 14 -16.56 3.93 -2.36
C VAL A 14 -17.11 3.91 -0.93
N GLY A 15 -16.54 4.73 -0.05
CA GLY A 15 -16.97 4.87 1.35
C GLY A 15 -16.38 3.80 2.29
N ARG A 16 -15.54 2.91 1.77
CA ARG A 16 -14.77 1.96 2.58
C ARG A 16 -13.40 2.52 2.92
N GLU A 17 -12.98 2.31 4.15
CA GLU A 17 -11.63 2.65 4.62
C GLU A 17 -10.64 1.54 4.27
N TYR A 18 -9.43 1.95 3.88
CA TYR A 18 -8.33 1.06 3.50
C TYR A 18 -7.07 1.45 4.24
N VAL A 19 -6.34 0.46 4.75
CA VAL A 19 -5.03 0.67 5.34
C VAL A 19 -4.01 0.85 4.22
N VAL A 20 -3.28 1.97 4.25
CA VAL A 20 -2.15 2.20 3.35
C VAL A 20 -0.94 1.46 3.90
N LEU A 21 -0.28 0.68 3.04
CA LEU A 21 0.90 -0.11 3.35
C LEU A 21 2.20 0.59 2.91
N GLU A 22 2.14 1.35 1.82
CA GLU A 22 3.28 2.06 1.24
C GLU A 22 2.76 3.28 0.44
N VAL A 23 3.50 4.38 0.47
CA VAL A 23 3.29 5.56 -0.38
C VAL A 23 4.45 5.69 -1.36
N LEU A 24 4.11 5.88 -2.63
CA LEU A 24 5.04 5.99 -3.74
C LEU A 24 4.80 7.31 -4.48
N ALA A 25 5.70 8.29 -4.30
CA ALA A 25 5.56 9.61 -4.89
C ALA A 25 6.64 9.88 -5.95
N SER A 26 6.18 10.14 -7.18
CA SER A 26 7.04 10.56 -8.28
C SER A 26 7.14 12.09 -8.33
N PRO A 27 8.34 12.66 -8.53
CA PRO A 27 8.49 14.11 -8.69
C PRO A 27 7.63 14.67 -9.81
N GLY A 28 6.72 15.59 -9.46
CA GLY A 28 5.87 16.33 -10.42
C GLY A 28 4.87 15.48 -11.20
N ARG A 29 4.56 14.27 -10.74
CA ARG A 29 3.64 13.36 -11.44
C ARG A 29 2.59 12.82 -10.47
N TYR A 30 2.54 11.51 -10.26
CA TYR A 30 1.55 10.84 -9.43
C TYR A 30 2.07 10.50 -8.04
N VAL A 31 1.14 10.37 -7.12
CA VAL A 31 1.32 9.68 -5.84
C VAL A 31 0.44 8.44 -5.89
N HIS A 32 1.04 7.27 -5.68
CA HIS A 32 0.31 6.02 -5.54
C HIS A 32 0.33 5.54 -4.10
N LEU A 33 -0.78 4.95 -3.69
CA LEU A 33 -0.94 4.27 -2.41
C LEU A 33 -1.00 2.78 -2.66
N ARG A 34 -0.21 2.00 -1.93
CA ARG A 34 -0.40 0.56 -1.88
C ARG A 34 -1.37 0.22 -0.76
N LEU A 35 -2.49 -0.39 -1.10
CA LEU A 35 -3.55 -0.68 -0.13
C LEU A 35 -3.48 -2.12 0.34
N ASP A 36 -3.83 -2.32 1.61
CA ASP A 36 -4.18 -3.63 2.13
C ASP A 36 -5.61 -4.00 1.68
N LEU A 37 -5.72 -5.04 0.87
CA LEU A 37 -6.99 -5.47 0.27
C LEU A 37 -7.47 -6.82 0.80
N ALA A 38 -6.97 -7.28 1.96
CA ALA A 38 -7.29 -8.59 2.50
C ALA A 38 -8.82 -8.90 2.47
N PRO A 39 -9.24 -10.05 1.93
CA PRO A 39 -8.42 -11.22 1.56
C PRO A 39 -7.73 -11.16 0.17
N GLY A 40 -7.84 -10.05 -0.56
CA GLY A 40 -7.15 -9.83 -1.84
C GLY A 40 -5.67 -9.46 -1.71
N VAL A 41 -5.00 -9.31 -2.85
CA VAL A 41 -3.58 -8.95 -2.91
C VAL A 41 -3.36 -7.44 -2.79
N PRO A 42 -2.29 -6.98 -2.11
CA PRO A 42 -1.95 -5.57 -2.05
C PRO A 42 -1.72 -4.98 -3.43
N SER A 43 -2.38 -3.86 -3.72
CA SER A 43 -2.37 -3.24 -5.05
C SER A 43 -2.15 -1.74 -4.98
N LEU A 44 -1.55 -1.17 -6.04
CA LEU A 44 -1.32 0.26 -6.16
C LEU A 44 -2.54 0.98 -6.75
N TRP A 45 -2.91 2.09 -6.13
CA TRP A 45 -4.00 2.96 -6.56
C TRP A 45 -3.57 4.42 -6.55
N ASP A 46 -4.21 5.24 -7.39
CA ASP A 46 -3.94 6.68 -7.41
C ASP A 46 -4.46 7.32 -6.12
N ALA A 47 -3.61 8.14 -5.47
CA ALA A 47 -3.97 8.83 -4.24
C ALA A 47 -5.15 9.81 -4.43
N GLU A 48 -5.39 10.32 -5.64
CA GLU A 48 -6.53 11.21 -5.93
C GLU A 48 -7.90 10.54 -5.73
N MET A 49 -7.95 9.22 -5.64
CA MET A 49 -9.18 8.47 -5.41
C MET A 49 -9.59 8.39 -3.92
N PHE A 50 -8.74 8.89 -3.02
CA PHE A 50 -8.91 8.71 -1.57
C PHE A 50 -8.76 10.01 -0.79
N GLU A 51 -9.29 10.01 0.42
CA GLU A 51 -9.01 11.01 1.44
C GLU A 51 -8.40 10.35 2.68
N THR A 52 -7.52 11.07 3.38
CA THR A 52 -6.90 10.57 4.61
C THR A 52 -7.85 10.77 5.78
N VAL A 53 -8.29 9.68 6.41
CA VAL A 53 -9.12 9.70 7.63
C VAL A 53 -8.30 9.49 8.91
N ASP A 54 -7.15 8.82 8.81
CA ASP A 54 -6.17 8.65 9.88
C ASP A 54 -4.77 9.05 9.37
N PRO A 55 -4.15 10.11 9.93
CA PRO A 55 -2.82 10.57 9.51
C PRO A 55 -1.66 9.84 10.20
N GLY A 56 -1.94 8.84 11.05
CA GLY A 56 -0.93 8.07 11.76
C GLY A 56 0.06 7.38 10.82
N VAL A 57 1.36 7.62 11.02
CA VAL A 57 2.42 6.95 10.27
C VAL A 57 2.89 5.73 11.06
N PRO A 58 2.83 4.51 10.51
CA PRO A 58 3.32 3.32 11.21
C PRO A 58 4.81 3.43 11.59
N PRO A 59 5.20 2.97 12.79
CA PRO A 59 6.57 3.15 13.29
C PRO A 59 7.63 2.35 12.52
N ASN A 60 7.22 1.33 11.76
CA ASN A 60 8.09 0.57 10.88
C ASN A 60 8.32 1.24 9.51
N TRP A 61 7.71 2.40 9.24
CA TRP A 61 7.92 3.14 8.01
C TRP A 61 9.21 3.93 8.03
N VAL A 62 9.90 3.94 6.89
CA VAL A 62 11.05 4.80 6.63
C VAL A 62 10.84 5.56 5.32
N ALA A 63 11.34 6.78 5.26
CA ALA A 63 11.40 7.55 4.02
C ALA A 63 12.68 7.20 3.26
N THR A 64 12.53 6.76 2.01
CA THR A 64 13.64 6.44 1.12
C THR A 64 13.51 7.23 -0.17
N ILE A 65 14.56 7.98 -0.52
CA ILE A 65 14.67 8.64 -1.82
C ILE A 65 15.43 7.68 -2.74
N ARG A 66 14.77 7.23 -3.81
CA ARG A 66 15.33 6.38 -4.87
C ARG A 66 15.79 7.23 -6.05
N ASP A 67 16.40 6.57 -7.03
CA ASP A 67 16.88 7.22 -8.25
C ASP A 67 15.81 8.07 -8.93
N GLY A 68 16.22 9.21 -9.49
CA GLY A 68 15.30 10.16 -10.11
C GLY A 68 14.45 10.97 -9.13
N GLY A 69 14.75 10.92 -7.82
CA GLY A 69 14.06 11.70 -6.79
C GLY A 69 12.74 11.08 -6.32
N PHE A 70 12.50 9.82 -6.66
CA PHE A 70 11.28 9.11 -6.27
C PHE A 70 11.27 8.85 -4.76
N LEU A 71 10.21 9.26 -4.08
CA LEU A 71 10.03 9.02 -2.66
C LEU A 71 9.22 7.75 -2.44
N ALA A 72 9.77 6.81 -1.71
CA ALA A 72 9.04 5.68 -1.12
C ALA A 72 8.94 5.88 0.39
N LEU A 73 7.74 5.78 0.94
CA LEU A 73 7.48 5.78 2.36
C LEU A 73 6.77 4.48 2.72
N GLY A 74 7.42 3.65 3.53
CA GLY A 74 6.93 2.32 3.88
C GLY A 74 7.99 1.51 4.62
N PRO A 75 7.74 0.23 4.90
CA PRO A 75 8.69 -0.65 5.55
C PRO A 75 10.07 -0.67 4.88
N ALA A 76 11.14 -0.51 5.68
CA ALA A 76 12.52 -0.50 5.18
C ALA A 76 12.91 -1.79 4.43
N ARG A 77 12.22 -2.89 4.72
CA ARG A 77 12.45 -4.21 4.11
C ARG A 77 11.84 -4.34 2.72
N TRP A 78 10.91 -3.46 2.35
CA TRP A 78 10.27 -3.42 1.03
C TRP A 78 11.09 -2.57 0.05
N ARG A 79 12.35 -2.96 -0.12
CA ARG A 79 13.31 -2.31 -1.03
C ARG A 79 13.21 -2.88 -2.44
N ASP A 80 14.05 -2.39 -3.34
CA ASP A 80 14.09 -2.80 -4.74
C ASP A 80 14.07 -4.33 -4.92
N GLY A 81 13.19 -4.82 -5.79
CA GLY A 81 12.99 -6.25 -6.02
C GLY A 81 12.05 -6.96 -5.03
N PHE A 82 11.61 -6.29 -3.96
CA PHE A 82 10.74 -6.92 -2.96
C PHE A 82 9.39 -7.32 -3.54
N TRP A 83 8.72 -6.40 -4.23
CA TRP A 83 7.37 -6.64 -4.75
C TRP A 83 7.37 -7.70 -5.85
N GLU A 84 8.38 -7.70 -6.71
CA GLU A 84 8.58 -8.74 -7.72
C GLU A 84 8.70 -10.12 -7.06
N ARG A 85 9.57 -10.25 -6.06
CA ARG A 85 9.70 -11.51 -5.30
C ARG A 85 8.40 -11.90 -4.60
N TYR A 86 7.69 -10.95 -4.02
CA TYR A 86 6.40 -11.20 -3.38
C TYR A 86 5.36 -11.76 -4.36
N PHE A 87 5.24 -11.15 -5.55
CA PHE A 87 4.30 -11.61 -6.58
C PHE A 87 4.75 -12.90 -7.28
N ASP A 88 6.04 -13.25 -7.21
CA ASP A 88 6.60 -14.53 -7.67
C ASP A 88 6.52 -15.65 -6.61
N ASP A 89 5.74 -15.46 -5.54
CA ASP A 89 5.56 -16.41 -4.44
C ASP A 89 6.86 -16.78 -3.69
N ASP A 90 7.85 -15.88 -3.65
CA ASP A 90 9.08 -16.08 -2.88
C ASP A 90 8.75 -16.20 -1.37
N PRO A 91 9.08 -17.34 -0.70
CA PRO A 91 8.68 -17.55 0.69
C PRO A 91 9.24 -16.52 1.66
N GLU A 92 10.45 -16.00 1.41
CA GLU A 92 11.06 -14.97 2.26
C GLU A 92 10.31 -13.64 2.11
N ALA A 93 9.94 -13.25 0.89
CA ALA A 93 9.15 -12.07 0.62
C ALA A 93 7.74 -12.16 1.25
N ILE A 94 7.09 -13.32 1.20
CA ILE A 94 5.78 -13.54 1.85
C ILE A 94 5.89 -13.38 3.38
N VAL A 95 6.86 -14.03 4.03
CA VAL A 95 7.06 -13.90 5.49
C VAL A 95 7.37 -12.45 5.86
N THR A 96 8.15 -11.77 5.03
CA THR A 96 8.48 -10.35 5.21
C THR A 96 7.25 -9.46 5.09
N PHE A 97 6.41 -9.71 4.08
CA PHE A 97 5.16 -9.00 3.88
C PHE A 97 4.25 -9.12 5.11
N GLU A 98 4.00 -10.35 5.57
CA GLU A 98 3.07 -10.59 6.68
C GLU A 98 3.55 -9.95 7.99
N ALA A 99 4.86 -9.98 8.27
CA ALA A 99 5.44 -9.35 9.44
C ALA A 99 5.24 -7.82 9.43
N GLU A 100 5.58 -7.17 8.32
CA GLU A 100 5.45 -5.71 8.19
C GLU A 100 3.98 -5.27 8.12
N ARG A 101 3.13 -6.01 7.41
CA ARG A 101 1.69 -5.77 7.34
C ARG A 101 1.04 -5.87 8.72
N THR A 102 1.40 -6.88 9.51
CA THR A 102 0.88 -7.04 10.87
C THR A 102 1.24 -5.85 11.75
N ALA A 103 2.47 -5.33 11.64
CA ALA A 103 2.89 -4.14 12.38
C ALA A 103 2.09 -2.89 11.97
N ILE A 104 1.77 -2.73 10.69
CA ILE A 104 0.99 -1.59 10.18
C ILE A 104 -0.49 -1.70 10.63
N VAL A 105 -1.14 -2.83 10.37
CA VAL A 105 -2.57 -3.03 10.63
C VAL A 105 -2.88 -3.13 12.12
N GLY A 106 -1.94 -3.67 12.92
CA GLY A 106 -2.07 -3.75 14.37
C GLY A 106 -2.21 -2.38 15.03
N GLU A 107 -1.50 -1.37 14.52
CA GLU A 107 -1.54 0.00 15.04
C GLU A 107 -2.86 0.71 14.67
N SER A 108 -3.38 0.52 13.46
CA SER A 108 -4.66 1.12 13.04
C SER A 108 -5.85 0.70 13.91
N ARG A 109 -5.76 -0.43 14.61
CA ARG A 109 -6.80 -0.93 15.54
C ARG A 109 -6.57 -0.52 17.00
N GLY A 110 -5.40 0.04 17.32
CA GLY A 110 -5.00 0.36 18.69
C GLY A 110 -5.56 1.69 19.23
N LEU A 111 -6.18 2.51 18.38
CA LEU A 111 -6.68 3.85 18.74
C LEU A 111 -8.15 3.87 19.21
N GLU A 112 -8.81 2.71 19.33
CA GLU A 112 -10.20 2.57 19.80
C GLU A 112 -10.32 2.22 21.31
N SER A 113 -9.29 2.47 22.14
CA SER A 113 -9.30 2.15 23.59
C SER A 113 -9.36 3.37 24.50
#